data_AF-S6CAL5-F1
#
_entry.id   AF-S6CAL5-F1
#
_cell.length_a   1.000
_cell.length_b   1.000
_cell.length_c   1.000
_cell.angle_alpha   90.00
_cell.angle_beta   90.00
_cell.angle_gamma   90.00
#
_symmetry.space_group_name_H-M   'P 1'
#
loop_
_entity.id
_entity.type
_entity.pdbx_description
1 polymer ?
#
loop_
_entity_poly.entity_id
_entity_poly.type
_entity_poly.pdbx_seq_one_letter_code
_entity_poly.pdbx_strand_id
1 'polypeptide(L)'
;MSLCRVFVTVPIQCRRRTSLNPIRGFSTTAVSRVDEESNAHSRIDNFIWQLKLTCCLTGVAASIYSAYVFISSGYDIERSKRKVIGHYYSIKYGPSLPKRVEALINSRYNACLNSKVLDYVARYFIKFDLLKENGFTRRDAILFLEGLGIEEKHPLVEQFIAGGVGESRDHRIVSGCSLQEFAELLESLVLENRINGGDEIEGNIKTELEKIVGDDVASCGAPRKFRLNNPILWHHTSQLTKELRKYVEADVQAAKTLDLENEIRRLNRAIDQLDRISKSRGLSDAERKRKVSIEDELEMLRAELAKEHNVANKLRLM
;
A
#
# COMPACT_ATOMS: atom_id res chain seq x y z
N MET A 1 -17.12 12.88 -17.18
CA MET A 1 -17.37 11.96 -18.31
C MET A 1 -17.85 10.63 -17.74
N SER A 2 -19.12 10.29 -18.01
CA SER A 2 -19.80 9.11 -17.48
C SER A 2 -19.52 7.91 -18.39
N LEU A 3 -18.95 6.83 -17.83
CA LEU A 3 -18.73 5.59 -18.57
C LEU A 3 -19.74 4.53 -18.12
N CYS A 4 -20.65 4.21 -19.04
CA CYS A 4 -21.63 3.14 -18.97
C CYS A 4 -20.98 1.78 -18.67
N ARG A 5 -21.49 1.09 -17.65
CA ARG A 5 -21.26 -0.34 -17.42
C ARG A 5 -22.16 -1.15 -18.33
N VAL A 6 -21.57 -1.86 -19.30
CA VAL A 6 -22.26 -2.92 -20.04
C VAL A 6 -22.04 -4.23 -19.30
N PHE A 7 -23.06 -4.69 -18.57
CA PHE A 7 -23.13 -6.05 -18.03
C PHE A 7 -23.63 -6.97 -19.14
N VAL A 8 -22.77 -7.87 -19.64
CA VAL A 8 -23.20 -8.99 -20.48
C VAL A 8 -23.53 -10.17 -19.57
N THR A 9 -24.81 -10.34 -19.30
CA THR A 9 -25.39 -11.55 -18.67
C THR A 9 -25.43 -12.68 -19.68
N VAL A 10 -24.68 -13.76 -19.43
CA VAL A 10 -24.80 -15.03 -20.17
C VAL A 10 -25.86 -15.89 -19.48
N PRO A 11 -26.97 -16.27 -20.15
CA PRO A 11 -27.95 -17.17 -19.57
C PRO A 11 -27.49 -18.64 -19.67
N ILE A 12 -27.37 -19.30 -18.52
CA ILE A 12 -27.17 -20.74 -18.42
C ILE A 12 -28.54 -21.41 -18.64
N GLN A 13 -28.78 -21.96 -19.84
CA GLN A 13 -29.95 -22.79 -20.09
C GLN A 13 -29.79 -24.17 -19.42
N CYS A 14 -30.62 -24.38 -18.40
CA CYS A 14 -30.84 -25.66 -17.74
C CYS A 14 -31.82 -26.49 -18.58
N ARG A 15 -31.35 -27.56 -19.25
CA ARG A 15 -32.23 -28.49 -19.99
C ARG A 15 -32.39 -29.80 -19.20
N ARG A 16 -33.58 -29.99 -18.63
CA ARG A 16 -34.03 -31.22 -17.96
C ARG A 16 -34.30 -32.35 -18.95
N ARG A 17 -34.03 -33.57 -18.47
CA ARG A 17 -34.33 -34.91 -19.01
C ARG A 17 -35.77 -35.07 -19.50
N THR A 18 -35.99 -35.94 -20.50
CA THR A 18 -36.50 -37.32 -20.33
C THR A 18 -36.78 -37.98 -21.69
N SER A 19 -36.23 -39.18 -21.94
CA SER A 19 -37.03 -40.31 -22.41
C SER A 19 -36.31 -41.63 -22.08
N LEU A 20 -37.07 -42.55 -21.50
CA LEU A 20 -36.75 -43.95 -21.29
C LEU A 20 -36.93 -44.72 -22.60
N ASN A 21 -36.11 -45.74 -22.85
CA ASN A 21 -36.56 -47.09 -23.21
C ASN A 21 -35.39 -48.11 -23.27
N PRO A 22 -35.69 -49.43 -23.26
CA PRO A 22 -34.94 -50.40 -22.45
C PRO A 22 -34.06 -51.40 -23.23
N ILE A 23 -33.20 -52.06 -22.46
CA ILE A 23 -32.67 -53.44 -22.53
C ILE A 23 -32.30 -54.01 -23.91
N ARG A 24 -31.01 -54.26 -24.10
CA ARG A 24 -30.49 -55.52 -24.67
C ARG A 24 -29.09 -55.78 -24.13
N GLY A 25 -28.92 -56.92 -23.46
CA GLY A 25 -27.61 -57.43 -23.09
C GLY A 25 -26.85 -57.91 -24.32
N PHE A 26 -25.55 -57.66 -24.35
CA PHE A 26 -24.59 -58.52 -25.02
C PHE A 26 -23.19 -58.22 -24.46
N SER A 27 -22.46 -59.29 -24.18
CA SER A 27 -21.17 -59.32 -23.50
C SER A 27 -20.05 -58.66 -24.30
N THR A 28 -19.34 -57.69 -23.72
CA THR A 28 -18.00 -57.24 -24.18
C THR A 28 -17.27 -56.47 -23.06
N THR A 29 -16.86 -57.16 -21.99
CA THR A 29 -16.14 -56.56 -20.84
C THR A 29 -14.63 -56.33 -21.05
N ALA A 30 -14.11 -56.49 -22.27
CA ALA A 30 -12.68 -56.29 -22.56
C ALA A 30 -12.36 -55.09 -23.47
N VAL A 31 -13.34 -54.53 -24.19
CA VAL A 31 -13.12 -53.39 -25.12
C VAL A 31 -13.40 -52.03 -24.44
N SER A 32 -14.28 -51.99 -23.44
CA SER A 32 -14.69 -50.75 -22.78
C SER A 32 -13.65 -50.13 -21.85
N ARG A 33 -12.65 -50.88 -21.37
CA ARG A 33 -11.55 -50.34 -20.53
C ARG A 33 -10.54 -49.54 -21.34
N VAL A 34 -10.28 -49.93 -22.58
CA VAL A 34 -9.32 -49.22 -23.46
C VAL A 34 -9.91 -47.88 -23.92
N ASP A 35 -11.22 -47.85 -24.20
CA ASP A 35 -11.92 -46.62 -24.59
C ASP A 35 -12.06 -45.62 -23.43
N GLU A 36 -12.21 -46.08 -22.18
CA GLU A 36 -12.24 -45.19 -21.00
C GLU A 36 -10.88 -44.55 -20.68
N GLU A 37 -9.77 -45.29 -20.80
CA GLU A 37 -8.43 -44.75 -20.60
C GLU A 37 -8.06 -43.70 -21.67
N SER A 38 -8.41 -43.97 -22.93
CA SER A 38 -8.24 -43.02 -24.05
C SER A 38 -9.05 -41.73 -23.85
N ASN A 39 -10.28 -41.84 -23.34
CA ASN A 39 -11.16 -40.70 -23.10
C ASN A 39 -10.74 -39.87 -21.87
N ALA A 40 -10.09 -40.49 -20.89
CA ALA A 40 -9.53 -39.79 -19.74
C ALA A 40 -8.27 -38.98 -20.11
N HIS A 41 -7.38 -39.56 -20.94
CA HIS A 41 -6.19 -38.84 -21.44
C HIS A 41 -6.54 -37.61 -22.27
N SER A 42 -7.52 -37.71 -23.19
CA SER A 42 -7.95 -36.57 -24.00
C SER A 42 -8.53 -35.41 -23.19
N ARG A 43 -9.20 -35.68 -22.06
CA ARG A 43 -9.71 -34.65 -21.14
C ARG A 43 -8.59 -33.94 -20.40
N ILE A 44 -7.57 -34.68 -19.97
CA ILE A 44 -6.40 -34.11 -19.30
C ILE A 44 -5.62 -33.21 -20.27
N ASP A 45 -5.41 -33.66 -21.50
CA ASP A 45 -4.73 -32.86 -22.53
C ASP A 45 -5.48 -31.57 -22.85
N ASN A 46 -6.81 -31.65 -22.99
CA ASN A 46 -7.65 -30.47 -23.17
C ASN A 46 -7.57 -29.51 -21.98
N PHE A 47 -7.53 -30.02 -20.75
CA PHE A 47 -7.38 -29.20 -19.55
C PHE A 47 -6.01 -28.51 -19.48
N ILE A 48 -4.93 -29.25 -19.78
CA ILE A 48 -3.58 -28.69 -19.87
C ILE A 48 -3.52 -27.60 -20.94
N TRP A 49 -4.16 -27.82 -22.09
CA TRP A 49 -4.19 -26.84 -23.17
C TRP A 49 -4.98 -25.58 -22.78
N GLN A 50 -6.14 -25.73 -22.12
CA GLN A 50 -6.91 -24.61 -21.57
C GLN A 50 -6.13 -23.83 -20.50
N LEU A 51 -5.41 -24.53 -19.63
CA LEU A 51 -4.57 -23.91 -18.60
C LEU A 51 -3.43 -23.11 -19.25
N LYS A 52 -2.75 -23.69 -20.25
CA LYS A 52 -1.70 -23.00 -21.03
C LYS A 52 -2.26 -21.75 -21.71
N LEU A 53 -3.40 -21.86 -22.39
CA LEU A 53 -4.05 -20.73 -23.06
C LEU A 53 -4.40 -19.62 -22.06
N THR A 54 -4.99 -19.97 -20.92
CA THR A 54 -5.39 -19.01 -19.89
C THR A 54 -4.17 -18.32 -19.28
N CYS A 55 -3.09 -19.05 -19.04
CA CYS A 55 -1.83 -18.50 -18.54
C CYS A 55 -1.20 -17.52 -19.55
N CYS A 56 -1.20 -17.87 -20.84
CA CYS A 56 -0.71 -16.98 -21.89
C CYS A 56 -1.54 -15.69 -21.99
N LEU A 57 -2.87 -15.79 -22.00
CA LEU A 57 -3.76 -14.63 -22.10
C LEU A 57 -3.62 -13.70 -20.89
N THR A 58 -3.57 -14.27 -19.68
CA THR A 58 -3.36 -13.49 -18.45
C THR A 58 -1.97 -12.87 -18.39
N GLY A 59 -0.93 -13.56 -18.87
CA GLY A 59 0.43 -13.02 -18.98
C GLY A 59 0.51 -11.82 -19.93
N VAL A 60 -0.12 -11.92 -21.11
CA VAL A 60 -0.18 -10.81 -22.07
C VAL A 60 -0.94 -9.62 -21.48
N ALA A 61 -2.10 -9.86 -20.87
CA ALA A 61 -2.88 -8.81 -20.22
C ALA A 61 -2.11 -8.12 -19.08
N ALA A 62 -1.43 -8.90 -18.23
CA ALA A 62 -0.59 -8.37 -17.15
C ALA A 62 0.59 -7.54 -17.68
N SER A 63 1.18 -7.95 -18.81
CA SER A 63 2.30 -7.26 -19.44
C SER A 63 1.86 -5.92 -20.03
N ILE A 64 0.75 -5.90 -20.77
CA ILE A 64 0.15 -4.67 -21.32
C ILE A 64 -0.23 -3.72 -20.19
N TYR A 65 -0.85 -4.23 -19.13
CA TYR A 65 -1.22 -3.42 -17.97
C TYR A 65 -0.01 -2.85 -17.23
N SER A 66 1.03 -3.64 -17.02
CA SER A 66 2.27 -3.18 -16.37
C SER A 66 2.95 -2.10 -17.21
N ALA A 67 3.02 -2.27 -18.54
CA ALA A 67 3.54 -1.26 -19.45
C ALA A 67 2.71 0.03 -19.42
N TYR A 68 1.38 -0.07 -19.43
CA TYR A 68 0.48 1.08 -19.28
C TYR A 68 0.72 1.84 -17.97
N VAL A 69 0.80 1.12 -16.85
CA VAL A 69 1.05 1.74 -15.54
C VAL A 69 2.43 2.40 -15.51
N PHE A 70 3.44 1.77 -16.10
CA PHE A 70 4.80 2.29 -16.18
C PHE A 70 4.88 3.60 -16.98
N ILE A 71 4.27 3.64 -18.16
CA ILE A 71 4.20 4.85 -19.00
C ILE A 71 3.40 5.95 -18.28
N SER A 72 2.24 5.61 -17.70
CA SER A 72 1.41 6.57 -16.96
C SER A 72 2.09 7.14 -15.69
N SER A 73 3.18 6.51 -15.26
CA SER A 73 3.94 6.92 -14.07
C SER A 73 5.21 7.68 -14.42
N GLY A 74 5.42 8.04 -15.69
CA GLY A 74 6.59 8.80 -16.12
C GLY A 74 7.89 7.99 -16.07
N TYR A 75 7.81 6.67 -16.31
CA TYR A 75 8.97 5.75 -16.30
C TYR A 75 9.65 5.55 -14.93
N ASP A 76 9.00 5.95 -13.83
CA ASP A 76 9.46 5.68 -12.47
C ASP A 76 8.96 4.30 -11.97
N ILE A 77 9.89 3.41 -11.61
CA ILE A 77 9.64 2.06 -11.10
C ILE A 77 8.92 2.09 -9.75
N GLU A 78 9.31 2.97 -8.83
CA GLU A 78 8.73 3.02 -7.48
C GLU A 78 7.32 3.64 -7.49
N ARG A 79 7.09 4.65 -8.34
CA ARG A 79 5.73 5.17 -8.58
C ARG A 79 4.83 4.14 -9.24
N SER A 80 5.34 3.40 -10.21
CA SER A 80 4.60 2.33 -10.88
C SER A 80 4.22 1.21 -9.90
N LYS A 81 5.17 0.79 -9.06
CA LYS A 81 4.95 -0.21 -8.01
C LYS A 81 3.86 0.24 -7.04
N ARG A 82 3.85 1.51 -6.61
CA ARG A 82 2.78 2.06 -5.75
C ARG A 82 1.41 2.01 -6.43
N LYS A 83 1.30 2.42 -7.69
CA LYS A 83 0.02 2.34 -8.43
C LYS A 83 -0.46 0.90 -8.57
N VAL A 84 0.44 -0.04 -8.89
CA VAL A 84 0.10 -1.47 -8.98
C VAL A 84 -0.37 -2.00 -7.62
N ILE A 85 0.34 -1.69 -6.54
CA ILE A 85 -0.02 -2.10 -5.18
C ILE A 85 -1.36 -1.48 -4.77
N GLY A 86 -1.58 -0.19 -5.06
CA GLY A 86 -2.82 0.51 -4.79
C GLY A 86 -4.00 -0.11 -5.55
N HIS A 87 -3.83 -0.39 -6.83
CA HIS A 87 -4.85 -1.10 -7.62
C HIS A 87 -5.10 -2.53 -7.12
N TYR A 88 -4.04 -3.28 -6.79
CA TYR A 88 -4.18 -4.62 -6.19
C TYR A 88 -4.98 -4.59 -4.89
N TYR A 89 -4.66 -3.64 -4.01
CA TYR A 89 -5.40 -3.48 -2.76
C TYR A 89 -6.82 -2.95 -2.97
N SER A 90 -7.07 -2.11 -3.97
CA SER A 90 -8.43 -1.68 -4.33
C SER A 90 -9.29 -2.84 -4.83
N ILE A 91 -8.69 -3.81 -5.54
CA ILE A 91 -9.37 -5.03 -5.98
C ILE A 91 -9.65 -5.95 -4.78
N LYS A 92 -8.69 -6.07 -3.86
CA LYS A 92 -8.79 -6.97 -2.70
C LYS A 92 -9.70 -6.45 -1.57
N TYR A 93 -9.67 -5.15 -1.32
CA TYR A 93 -10.36 -4.51 -0.18
C TYR A 93 -11.52 -3.59 -0.60
N GLY A 94 -11.76 -3.42 -1.91
CA GLY A 94 -12.79 -2.52 -2.43
C GLY A 94 -12.35 -1.05 -2.49
N PRO A 95 -13.29 -0.12 -2.75
CA PRO A 95 -12.99 1.30 -2.98
C PRO A 95 -12.47 2.05 -1.75
N SER A 96 -12.57 1.46 -0.55
CA SER A 96 -12.03 2.03 0.69
C SER A 96 -10.94 1.12 1.24
N LEU A 97 -9.69 1.55 1.13
CA LEU A 97 -8.59 0.92 1.86
C LEU A 97 -8.80 1.08 3.38
N PRO A 98 -8.32 0.12 4.20
CA PRO A 98 -8.25 0.35 5.64
C PRO A 98 -7.41 1.61 5.92
N LYS A 99 -7.95 2.56 6.70
CA LYS A 99 -7.32 3.87 6.99
C LYS A 99 -5.84 3.77 7.39
N ARG A 100 -5.46 2.69 8.08
CA ARG A 100 -4.07 2.42 8.49
C ARG A 100 -3.13 2.17 7.30
N VAL A 101 -3.59 1.40 6.31
CA VAL A 101 -2.79 1.09 5.10
C VAL A 101 -2.67 2.33 4.23
N GLU A 102 -3.76 3.07 4.08
CA GLU A 102 -3.78 4.35 3.38
C GLU A 102 -2.84 5.37 4.05
N ALA A 103 -2.92 5.54 5.36
CA ALA A 103 -2.01 6.41 6.11
C ALA A 103 -0.54 5.97 5.96
N LEU A 104 -0.24 4.67 5.94
CA LEU A 104 1.12 4.17 5.78
C LEU A 104 1.66 4.42 4.36
N ILE A 105 0.83 4.28 3.33
CA ILE A 105 1.18 4.62 1.95
C ILE A 105 1.40 6.14 1.82
N ASN A 106 0.53 6.94 2.43
CA ASN A 106 0.58 8.41 2.39
C ASN A 106 1.69 9.00 3.27
N SER A 107 2.17 8.27 4.29
CA SER A 107 3.25 8.72 5.17
C SER A 107 4.63 8.69 4.52
N ARG A 108 4.78 7.98 3.40
CA ARG A 108 6.05 7.86 2.68
C ARG A 108 6.09 8.90 1.60
N TYR A 109 6.99 9.87 1.73
CA TYR A 109 7.34 10.72 0.61
C TYR A 109 8.43 10.00 -0.22
N ASN A 110 8.14 9.77 -1.49
CA ASN A 110 8.98 9.00 -2.40
C ASN A 110 9.11 9.82 -3.69
N ALA A 111 10.30 10.37 -3.89
CA ALA A 111 10.72 11.02 -5.13
C ALA A 111 12.05 10.41 -5.58
N CYS A 112 12.32 10.33 -6.88
CA CYS A 112 13.53 9.70 -7.43
C CYS A 112 14.74 10.63 -7.45
N LEU A 113 14.92 11.41 -6.39
CA LEU A 113 16.12 12.21 -6.16
C LEU A 113 17.17 11.39 -5.39
N ASN A 114 18.43 11.82 -5.44
CA ASN A 114 19.47 11.23 -4.63
C ASN A 114 19.07 11.25 -3.13
N SER A 115 19.29 10.13 -2.43
CA SER A 115 19.00 9.99 -1.00
C SER A 115 19.48 11.15 -0.12
N LYS A 116 20.64 11.74 -0.43
CA LYS A 116 21.15 12.91 0.31
C LYS A 116 20.31 14.16 0.04
N VAL A 117 19.92 14.38 -1.22
CA VAL A 117 19.05 15.50 -1.61
C VAL A 117 17.69 15.34 -0.94
N LEU A 118 17.11 14.13 -0.94
CA LEU A 118 15.84 13.85 -0.26
C LEU A 118 15.88 14.16 1.24
N ASP A 119 16.97 13.81 1.93
CA ASP A 119 17.15 14.13 3.35
C ASP A 119 17.20 15.66 3.56
N TYR A 120 17.97 16.37 2.73
CA TYR A 120 18.01 17.83 2.80
C TYR A 120 16.68 18.50 2.47
N VAL A 121 15.94 18.01 1.47
CA VAL A 121 14.60 18.49 1.12
C VAL A 121 13.64 18.33 2.31
N ALA A 122 13.65 17.17 2.96
CA ALA A 122 12.81 16.95 4.15
C ALA A 122 13.20 17.86 5.31
N ARG A 123 14.51 18.02 5.58
CA ARG A 123 14.99 18.93 6.64
C ARG A 123 14.62 20.39 6.36
N TYR A 124 14.80 20.83 5.11
CA TYR A 124 14.42 22.17 4.67
C TYR A 124 12.92 22.39 4.85
N PHE A 125 12.10 21.45 4.39
CA PHE A 125 10.64 21.53 4.51
C PHE A 125 10.21 21.60 5.97
N ILE A 126 10.67 20.69 6.82
CA ILE A 126 10.32 20.65 8.25
C ILE A 126 10.78 21.94 8.95
N LYS A 127 11.99 22.44 8.63
CA LYS A 127 12.49 23.69 9.20
C LYS A 127 11.56 24.86 8.88
N PHE A 128 11.16 25.02 7.62
CA PHE A 128 10.26 26.11 7.23
C PHE A 128 8.84 25.94 7.79
N ASP A 129 8.34 24.71 7.82
CA ASP A 129 7.01 24.39 8.37
C ASP A 129 6.93 24.71 9.88
N LEU A 130 8.00 24.45 10.64
CA LEU A 130 8.09 24.78 12.06
C LEU A 130 8.28 26.28 12.35
N LEU A 131 8.82 27.04 11.40
CA LEU A 131 9.09 28.47 11.57
C LEU A 131 7.88 29.36 11.25
N LYS A 132 6.88 28.85 10.52
CA LYS A 132 5.74 29.62 10.02
C LYS A 132 4.43 29.13 10.61
N GLU A 133 3.55 30.05 10.99
CA GLU A 133 2.21 29.70 11.50
C GLU A 133 1.32 29.03 10.44
N ASN A 134 1.52 29.39 9.17
CA ASN A 134 0.76 28.84 8.04
C ASN A 134 1.42 27.59 7.41
N GLY A 135 2.50 27.09 8.00
CA GLY A 135 3.29 25.99 7.47
C GLY A 135 3.99 26.31 6.15
N PHE A 136 4.41 25.27 5.43
CA PHE A 136 5.06 25.38 4.13
C PHE A 136 4.05 25.63 3.01
N THR A 137 4.21 26.73 2.27
CA THR A 137 3.28 27.13 1.19
C THR A 137 3.87 26.90 -0.21
N ARG A 138 3.03 26.86 -1.25
CA ARG A 138 3.52 26.79 -2.64
C ARG A 138 4.38 28.00 -3.01
N ARG A 139 4.10 29.18 -2.45
CA ARG A 139 4.95 30.36 -2.60
C ARG A 139 6.37 30.10 -2.12
N ASP A 140 6.55 29.35 -1.05
CA ASP A 140 7.87 29.04 -0.50
C ASP A 140 8.68 28.12 -1.42
N ALA A 141 8.00 27.13 -2.02
CA ALA A 141 8.60 26.32 -3.07
C ALA A 141 9.03 27.16 -4.28
N ILE A 142 8.20 28.11 -4.71
CA ILE A 142 8.52 29.01 -5.83
C ILE A 142 9.72 29.90 -5.49
N LEU A 143 9.76 30.49 -4.29
CA LEU A 143 10.90 31.30 -3.85
C LEU A 143 12.21 30.49 -3.80
N PHE A 144 12.14 29.22 -3.40
CA PHE A 144 13.30 28.33 -3.46
C PHE A 144 13.77 28.11 -4.91
N LEU A 145 12.84 27.90 -5.84
CA LEU A 145 13.16 27.73 -7.26
C LEU A 145 13.71 29.00 -7.92
N GLU A 146 13.20 30.18 -7.54
CA GLU A 146 13.75 31.47 -7.97
C GLU A 146 15.23 31.60 -7.54
N GLY A 147 15.58 31.12 -6.34
CA GLY A 147 16.97 31.05 -5.86
C GLY A 147 17.88 30.14 -6.70
N LEU A 148 17.30 29.17 -7.40
CA LEU A 148 17.99 28.30 -8.36
C LEU A 148 18.01 28.87 -9.79
N GLY A 149 17.43 30.05 -10.00
CA GLY A 149 17.30 30.66 -11.33
C GLY A 149 16.18 30.06 -12.19
N ILE A 150 15.23 29.34 -11.59
CA ILE A 150 14.09 28.75 -12.30
C ILE A 150 12.92 29.75 -12.22
N GLU A 151 12.46 30.20 -13.38
CA GLU A 151 11.40 31.20 -13.47
C GLU A 151 10.02 30.66 -13.06
N GLU A 152 9.18 31.50 -12.46
CA GLU A 152 7.80 31.16 -12.09
C GLU A 152 6.95 30.73 -13.30
N LYS A 153 7.27 31.25 -14.50
CA LYS A 153 6.58 30.94 -15.77
C LYS A 153 6.95 29.59 -16.36
N HIS A 154 7.84 28.85 -15.72
CA HIS A 154 8.28 27.55 -16.19
C HIS A 154 7.08 26.56 -16.23
N PRO A 155 6.89 25.75 -17.30
CA PRO A 155 5.70 24.91 -17.46
C PRO A 155 5.41 23.97 -16.28
N LEU A 156 6.46 23.36 -15.71
CA LEU A 156 6.34 22.51 -14.52
C LEU A 156 5.91 23.28 -13.27
N VAL A 157 6.34 24.53 -13.13
CA VAL A 157 5.96 25.40 -12.00
C VAL A 157 4.51 25.84 -12.15
N GLU A 158 4.07 26.20 -13.35
CA GLU A 158 2.66 26.50 -13.63
C GLU A 158 1.75 25.28 -13.39
N GLN A 159 2.19 24.08 -13.78
CA GLN A 159 1.46 22.84 -13.46
C GLN A 159 1.36 22.61 -11.95
N PHE A 160 2.44 22.86 -11.21
CA PHE A 160 2.48 22.76 -9.75
C PHE A 160 1.55 23.78 -9.06
N ILE A 161 1.53 25.03 -9.54
CA ILE A 161 0.60 26.07 -9.07
C ILE A 161 -0.84 25.65 -9.40
N ALA A 162 -1.09 25.12 -10.59
CA ALA A 162 -2.41 24.70 -11.01
C ALA A 162 -3.01 23.59 -10.12
N GLY A 163 -2.16 22.74 -9.53
CA GLY A 163 -2.54 21.71 -8.56
C GLY A 163 -2.90 22.23 -7.16
N GLY A 164 -2.69 23.52 -6.87
CA GLY A 164 -3.04 24.14 -5.59
C GLY A 164 -4.54 24.34 -5.36
N VAL A 165 -4.89 24.56 -4.10
CA VAL A 165 -6.28 24.79 -3.68
C VAL A 165 -6.63 26.26 -3.85
N GLY A 166 -7.62 26.57 -4.68
CA GLY A 166 -8.11 27.93 -4.88
C GLY A 166 -8.68 28.17 -6.27
N GLU A 167 -9.59 29.14 -6.41
CA GLU A 167 -10.19 29.50 -7.70
C GLU A 167 -9.22 30.31 -8.56
N SER A 168 -8.56 31.32 -7.97
CA SER A 168 -7.58 32.17 -8.64
C SER A 168 -6.15 31.63 -8.49
N ARG A 169 -5.28 32.02 -9.42
CA ARG A 169 -3.84 31.68 -9.41
C ARG A 169 -3.17 32.10 -8.10
N ASP A 170 -3.46 33.31 -7.63
CA ASP A 170 -2.88 33.87 -6.40
C ASP A 170 -3.31 33.06 -5.17
N HIS A 171 -4.57 32.61 -5.11
CA HIS A 171 -5.04 31.74 -4.02
C HIS A 171 -4.32 30.40 -4.03
N ARG A 172 -4.05 29.84 -5.22
CA ARG A 172 -3.29 28.58 -5.33
C ARG A 172 -1.84 28.76 -4.89
N ILE A 173 -1.21 29.90 -5.18
CA ILE A 173 0.17 30.19 -4.77
C ILE A 173 0.31 30.24 -3.25
N VAL A 174 -0.66 30.83 -2.54
CA VAL A 174 -0.62 30.92 -1.08
C VAL A 174 -1.11 29.65 -0.37
N SER A 175 -1.60 28.67 -1.12
CA SER A 175 -2.09 27.42 -0.54
C SER A 175 -0.95 26.55 0.02
N GLY A 176 -1.26 25.77 1.06
CA GLY A 176 -0.32 24.86 1.71
C GLY A 176 0.18 23.78 0.76
N CYS A 177 1.47 23.48 0.81
CA CYS A 177 2.16 22.51 -0.05
C CYS A 177 2.66 21.35 0.80
N SER A 178 2.43 20.12 0.36
CA SER A 178 2.98 18.94 1.05
C SER A 178 4.43 18.66 0.65
N LEU A 179 5.17 17.97 1.52
CA LEU A 179 6.55 17.54 1.23
C LEU A 179 6.64 16.70 -0.04
N GLN A 180 5.65 15.83 -0.29
CA GLN A 180 5.61 15.01 -1.51
C GLN A 180 5.46 15.88 -2.76
N GLU A 181 4.55 16.86 -2.78
CA GLU A 181 4.34 17.74 -3.93
C GLU A 181 5.60 18.57 -4.24
N PHE A 182 6.27 19.08 -3.21
CA PHE A 182 7.52 19.80 -3.38
C PHE A 182 8.64 18.90 -3.92
N ALA A 183 8.78 17.68 -3.39
CA ALA A 183 9.78 16.73 -3.86
C ALA A 183 9.52 16.28 -5.32
N GLU A 184 8.25 16.05 -5.69
CA GLU A 184 7.86 15.69 -7.07
C GLU A 184 8.13 16.84 -8.06
N LEU A 185 7.97 18.10 -7.64
CA LEU A 185 8.34 19.26 -8.46
C LEU A 185 9.85 19.28 -8.75
N LEU A 186 10.68 19.12 -7.71
CA LEU A 186 12.14 19.08 -7.87
C LEU A 186 12.59 17.91 -8.74
N GLU A 187 11.99 16.73 -8.54
CA GLU A 187 12.24 15.55 -9.37
C GLU A 187 11.90 15.81 -10.84
N SER A 188 10.73 16.40 -11.11
CA SER A 188 10.29 16.69 -12.47
C SER A 188 11.25 17.65 -13.19
N LEU A 189 11.75 18.67 -12.48
CA LEU A 189 12.75 19.61 -13.00
C LEU A 189 14.09 18.93 -13.29
N VAL A 190 14.55 18.04 -12.40
CA VAL A 190 15.78 17.25 -12.60
C VAL A 190 15.64 16.33 -13.81
N LEU A 191 14.50 15.64 -13.94
CA LEU A 191 14.23 14.74 -15.06
C LEU A 191 14.17 15.49 -16.40
N GLU A 192 13.49 16.63 -16.46
CA GLU A 192 13.44 17.44 -17.67
C GLU A 192 14.82 17.93 -18.10
N ASN A 193 15.63 18.41 -17.14
CA ASN A 193 17.00 18.81 -17.43
C ASN A 193 17.86 17.66 -17.98
N ARG A 194 17.72 16.46 -17.40
CA ARG A 194 18.41 15.25 -17.89
C ARG A 194 18.00 14.87 -19.30
N ILE A 195 16.71 14.97 -19.62
CA ILE A 195 16.20 14.75 -20.98
C ILE A 195 16.81 15.75 -21.96
N ASN A 196 17.00 17.00 -21.52
CA ASN A 196 17.63 18.06 -22.29
C ASN A 196 19.18 17.98 -22.30
N GLY A 197 19.77 16.96 -21.69
CA GLY A 197 21.22 16.70 -21.69
C GLY A 197 22.01 17.40 -20.58
N GLY A 198 21.36 18.04 -19.62
CA GLY A 198 21.98 18.65 -18.45
C GLY A 198 21.84 17.79 -17.20
N ASP A 199 22.86 17.75 -16.33
CA ASP A 199 22.79 17.03 -15.03
C ASP A 199 23.12 17.94 -13.83
N GLU A 200 23.21 19.26 -14.08
CA GLU A 200 23.70 20.22 -13.08
C GLU A 200 22.61 20.63 -12.06
N ILE A 201 21.32 20.56 -12.41
CA ILE A 201 20.23 21.04 -11.55
C ILE A 201 20.19 20.29 -10.22
N GLU A 202 20.38 18.96 -10.21
CA GLU A 202 20.35 18.21 -8.95
C GLU A 202 21.50 18.61 -8.02
N GLY A 203 22.68 18.90 -8.59
CA GLY A 203 23.82 19.44 -7.85
C GLY A 203 23.57 20.84 -7.29
N ASN A 204 22.92 21.70 -8.08
CA ASN A 204 22.54 23.06 -7.66
C ASN A 204 21.50 23.03 -6.53
N ILE A 205 20.46 22.19 -6.66
CA ILE A 205 19.46 21.95 -5.60
C ILE A 205 20.17 21.52 -4.32
N LYS A 206 21.07 20.53 -4.42
CA LYS A 206 21.80 20.03 -3.25
C LYS A 206 22.60 21.15 -2.58
N THR A 207 23.34 21.93 -3.36
CA THR A 207 24.21 22.99 -2.85
C THR A 207 23.40 24.09 -2.17
N GLU A 208 22.26 24.47 -2.75
CA GLU A 208 21.39 25.51 -2.18
C GLU A 208 20.71 25.03 -0.89
N LEU A 209 20.23 23.78 -0.87
CA LEU A 209 19.70 23.18 0.37
C LEU A 209 20.79 23.04 1.44
N GLU A 210 22.02 22.68 1.06
CA GLU A 210 23.16 22.58 1.97
C GLU A 210 23.52 23.94 2.58
N LYS A 211 23.41 25.05 1.86
CA LYS A 211 23.58 26.38 2.46
C LYS A 211 22.50 26.65 3.51
N ILE A 212 21.23 26.46 3.14
CA ILE A 212 20.10 26.84 4.00
C ILE A 212 19.96 25.93 5.24
N VAL A 213 20.29 24.65 5.09
CA VAL A 213 20.21 23.65 6.17
C VAL A 213 21.55 23.54 6.93
N GLY A 214 22.68 23.62 6.23
CA GLY A 214 24.02 23.42 6.77
C GLY A 214 24.49 24.54 7.71
N ASP A 215 24.04 25.78 7.51
CA ASP A 215 24.33 26.90 8.41
C ASP A 215 23.87 26.63 9.87
N ASP A 216 22.90 25.74 10.06
CA ASP A 216 22.43 25.33 11.39
C ASP A 216 23.03 24.01 11.89
N VAL A 217 23.65 23.18 11.06
CA VAL A 217 24.27 21.91 11.56
C VAL A 217 25.51 22.20 12.40
N ALA A 218 26.19 23.32 12.14
CA ALA A 218 27.25 23.83 13.02
C ALA A 218 26.71 24.38 14.36
N SER A 219 25.43 24.78 14.44
CA SER A 219 24.78 25.30 15.65
C SER A 219 23.92 24.26 16.41
N CYS A 220 23.50 23.21 15.71
CA CYS A 220 22.71 22.07 16.17
C CYS A 220 23.60 20.87 16.50
N GLY A 221 24.57 21.08 17.38
CA GLY A 221 25.24 19.99 18.07
C GLY A 221 24.22 19.18 18.89
N ALA A 222 24.06 17.91 18.54
CA ALA A 222 23.14 16.93 19.13
C ALA A 222 21.66 17.36 19.13
N PRO A 223 20.69 16.43 19.17
CA PRO A 223 19.30 16.80 19.41
C PRO A 223 19.26 17.51 20.78
N ARG A 224 19.12 18.84 20.76
CA ARG A 224 18.85 19.61 21.98
C ARG A 224 17.54 19.06 22.51
N LYS A 225 17.64 18.19 23.52
CA LYS A 225 16.53 17.66 24.29
C LYS A 225 15.60 18.84 24.55
N PHE A 226 14.40 18.83 23.95
CA PHE A 226 13.46 19.93 24.07
C PHE A 226 13.32 20.29 25.54
N ARG A 227 13.89 21.42 25.94
CA ARG A 227 13.83 21.94 27.31
C ARG A 227 12.89 23.14 27.25
N LEU A 228 11.70 22.97 27.80
CA LEU A 228 10.86 24.11 28.15
C LEU A 228 11.67 24.96 29.14
N ASN A 229 12.04 26.18 28.74
CA ASN A 229 12.82 27.11 29.58
C ASN A 229 12.09 27.56 30.84
N ASN A 230 10.81 27.21 31.00
CA ASN A 230 10.03 27.49 32.18
C ASN A 230 9.98 26.25 33.11
N PRO A 231 10.67 26.28 34.27
CA PRO A 231 10.73 25.13 35.19
C PRO A 231 9.38 24.79 35.83
N ILE A 232 8.46 25.75 35.93
CA ILE A 232 7.11 25.53 36.46
C ILE A 232 6.30 24.70 35.45
N LEU A 233 6.35 25.09 34.17
CA LEU A 233 5.68 24.36 33.09
C LEU A 233 6.29 22.98 32.87
N TRP A 234 7.61 22.83 33.05
CA TRP A 234 8.29 21.53 32.93
C TRP A 234 7.70 20.47 33.87
N HIS A 235 7.41 20.83 35.11
CA HIS A 235 6.92 19.84 36.07
C HIS A 235 5.52 19.34 35.69
N HIS A 236 4.61 20.24 35.33
CA HIS A 236 3.25 19.91 34.89
C HIS A 236 3.24 19.17 33.55
N THR A 237 4.02 19.63 32.57
CA THR A 237 4.14 18.95 31.26
C THR A 237 4.81 17.58 31.38
N SER A 238 5.77 17.40 32.29
CA SER A 238 6.38 16.09 32.56
C SER A 238 5.40 15.13 33.20
N GLN A 239 4.58 15.60 34.16
CA GLN A 239 3.50 14.79 34.75
C GLN A 239 2.44 14.44 33.71
N LEU A 240 1.98 15.41 32.93
CA LEU A 240 1.02 15.19 31.84
C LEU A 240 1.56 14.21 30.79
N THR A 241 2.82 14.37 30.37
CA THR A 241 3.45 13.43 29.41
C THR A 241 3.55 12.02 29.98
N LYS A 242 3.81 11.87 31.29
CA LYS A 242 3.83 10.55 31.94
C LYS A 242 2.44 9.93 31.98
N GLU A 243 1.42 10.69 32.36
CA GLU A 243 0.03 10.21 32.37
C GLU A 243 -0.46 9.90 30.96
N LEU A 244 -0.21 10.78 29.98
CA LEU A 244 -0.55 10.56 28.57
C LEU A 244 0.13 9.29 28.04
N ARG A 245 1.40 9.06 28.38
CA ARG A 245 2.12 7.85 27.98
C ARG A 245 1.44 6.59 28.51
N LYS A 246 0.95 6.58 29.76
CA LYS A 246 0.21 5.44 30.31
C LYS A 246 -1.04 5.14 29.48
N TYR A 247 -1.82 6.16 29.13
CA TYR A 247 -3.02 5.99 28.30
C TYR A 247 -2.68 5.49 26.89
N VAL A 248 -1.67 6.07 26.25
CA VAL A 248 -1.22 5.64 24.92
C VAL A 248 -0.71 4.20 24.94
N GLU A 249 0.06 3.81 25.97
CA GLU A 249 0.52 2.43 26.14
C GLU A 249 -0.65 1.46 26.36
N ALA A 250 -1.64 1.84 27.16
CA ALA A 250 -2.85 1.06 27.38
C ALA A 250 -3.69 0.88 26.10
N ASP A 251 -3.86 1.94 25.31
CA ASP A 251 -4.59 1.89 24.03
C ASP A 251 -3.86 1.05 22.98
N VAL A 252 -2.54 1.18 22.88
CA VAL A 252 -1.71 0.34 22.01
C VAL A 252 -1.82 -1.12 22.41
N GLN A 253 -1.80 -1.41 23.72
CA GLN A 253 -1.95 -2.76 24.23
C GLN A 253 -3.35 -3.34 23.97
N ALA A 254 -4.40 -2.54 24.14
CA ALA A 254 -5.78 -2.93 23.84
C ALA A 254 -5.95 -3.25 22.34
N ALA A 255 -5.36 -2.43 21.47
CA ALA A 255 -5.37 -2.68 20.02
C ALA A 255 -4.69 -4.01 19.66
N LYS A 256 -3.54 -4.32 20.27
CA LYS A 256 -2.85 -5.62 20.07
C LYS A 256 -3.71 -6.80 20.50
N THR A 257 -4.36 -6.71 21.68
CA THR A 257 -5.25 -7.80 22.15
C THR A 257 -6.41 -8.02 21.19
N LEU A 258 -7.01 -6.94 20.67
CA LEU A 258 -8.09 -7.02 19.71
C LEU A 258 -7.64 -7.65 18.38
N ASP A 259 -6.45 -7.32 17.89
CA ASP A 259 -5.87 -7.90 16.69
C ASP A 259 -5.66 -9.41 16.83
N LEU A 260 -5.10 -9.86 17.97
CA LEU A 260 -4.92 -11.29 18.29
C LEU A 260 -6.25 -12.03 18.38
N GLU A 261 -7.26 -11.47 19.05
CA GLU A 261 -8.60 -12.06 19.14
C GLU A 261 -9.27 -12.22 17.77
N ASN A 262 -9.13 -11.22 16.91
CA ASN A 262 -9.67 -11.25 15.55
C ASN A 262 -8.98 -12.33 14.70
N GLU A 263 -7.67 -12.50 14.85
CA GLU A 263 -6.91 -13.54 14.16
C GLU A 263 -7.31 -14.95 14.63
N ILE A 264 -7.43 -15.16 15.94
CA ILE A 264 -7.94 -16.41 16.52
C ILE A 264 -9.35 -16.71 15.97
N ARG A 265 -10.23 -15.71 15.92
CA ARG A 265 -11.59 -15.88 15.37
C ARG A 265 -11.56 -16.25 13.89
N ARG A 266 -10.64 -15.70 13.11
CA ARG A 266 -10.45 -16.03 11.69
C ARG A 266 -10.01 -17.48 11.51
N LEU A 267 -9.00 -17.93 12.27
CA LEU A 267 -8.49 -19.29 12.18
C LEU A 267 -9.51 -20.34 12.67
N ASN A 268 -10.26 -20.06 13.74
CA ASN A 268 -11.37 -20.93 14.17
C ASN A 268 -12.40 -21.13 13.05
N ARG A 269 -12.78 -20.07 12.31
CA ARG A 269 -13.68 -20.21 11.15
C ARG A 269 -13.09 -21.08 10.04
N ALA A 270 -11.77 -21.03 9.83
CA ALA A 270 -11.10 -21.88 8.86
C ALA A 270 -11.13 -23.35 9.28
N ILE A 271 -10.94 -23.65 10.57
CA ILE A 271 -11.12 -25.00 11.13
C ILE A 271 -12.55 -25.48 10.95
N ASP A 272 -13.55 -24.66 11.30
CA ASP A 272 -14.97 -25.00 11.14
C ASP A 272 -15.31 -25.36 9.68
N GLN A 273 -14.71 -24.65 8.71
CA GLN A 273 -14.87 -24.96 7.29
C GLN A 273 -14.24 -26.31 6.92
N LEU A 274 -13.02 -26.59 7.41
CA LEU A 274 -12.36 -27.88 7.19
C LEU A 274 -13.14 -29.02 7.83
N ASP A 275 -13.73 -28.84 9.01
CA ASP A 275 -14.56 -29.85 9.67
C ASP A 275 -15.86 -30.14 8.92
N ARG A 276 -16.49 -29.10 8.35
CA ARG A 276 -17.64 -29.28 7.45
C ARG A 276 -17.28 -30.08 6.20
N ILE A 277 -16.12 -29.82 5.61
CA ILE A 277 -15.61 -30.57 4.45
C ILE A 277 -15.29 -32.03 4.86
N SER A 278 -14.69 -32.23 6.02
CA SER A 278 -14.40 -33.56 6.56
C SER A 278 -15.65 -34.41 6.70
N LYS A 279 -16.76 -33.80 7.17
CA LYS A 279 -18.05 -34.49 7.30
C LYS A 279 -18.70 -34.83 5.97
N SER A 280 -18.46 -34.05 4.91
CA SER A 280 -19.14 -34.24 3.62
C SER A 280 -18.41 -35.19 2.68
N ARG A 281 -17.07 -35.09 2.56
CA ARG A 281 -16.29 -35.88 1.58
C ARG A 281 -14.99 -36.49 2.10
N GLY A 282 -14.70 -36.32 3.40
CA GLY A 282 -13.38 -36.64 3.96
C GLY A 282 -12.29 -35.64 3.53
N LEU A 283 -11.28 -35.45 4.38
CA LEU A 283 -10.17 -34.55 4.10
C LEU A 283 -9.09 -35.23 3.27
N SER A 284 -8.55 -34.53 2.28
CA SER A 284 -7.29 -34.91 1.63
C SER A 284 -6.10 -34.76 2.58
N ASP A 285 -4.97 -35.40 2.27
CA ASP A 285 -3.76 -35.32 3.12
C ASP A 285 -3.20 -33.90 3.23
N ALA A 286 -3.33 -33.10 2.16
CA ALA A 286 -2.96 -31.69 2.19
C ALA A 286 -3.87 -30.88 3.14
N GLU A 287 -5.17 -31.15 3.12
CA GLU A 287 -6.13 -30.49 4.02
C GLU A 287 -5.94 -30.94 5.47
N ARG A 288 -5.59 -32.21 5.72
CA ARG A 288 -5.21 -32.70 7.05
C ARG A 288 -3.98 -31.98 7.59
N LYS A 289 -2.89 -31.90 6.79
CA LYS A 289 -1.67 -31.17 7.18
C LYS A 289 -1.95 -29.69 7.45
N ARG A 290 -2.77 -29.06 6.59
CA ARG A 290 -3.19 -27.67 6.79
C ARG A 290 -4.00 -27.49 8.08
N LYS A 291 -4.90 -28.42 8.40
CA LYS A 291 -5.68 -28.38 9.64
C LYS A 291 -4.77 -28.40 10.87
N VAL A 292 -3.83 -29.35 10.94
CA VAL A 292 -2.85 -29.46 12.03
C VAL A 292 -2.02 -28.18 12.15
N SER A 293 -1.51 -27.65 11.02
CA SER A 293 -0.75 -26.39 11.04
C SER A 293 -1.56 -25.20 11.56
N ILE A 294 -2.87 -25.13 11.29
CA ILE A 294 -3.74 -24.06 11.81
C ILE A 294 -4.01 -24.27 13.31
N GLU A 295 -4.14 -25.51 13.77
CA GLU A 295 -4.30 -25.85 15.19
C GLU A 295 -3.07 -25.45 16.01
N ASP A 296 -1.86 -25.73 15.51
CA ASP A 296 -0.60 -25.31 16.13
C ASP A 296 -0.49 -23.77 16.20
N GLU A 297 -0.84 -23.07 15.12
CA GLU A 297 -0.86 -21.60 15.07
C GLU A 297 -1.86 -21.00 16.07
N LEU A 298 -3.04 -21.60 16.21
CA LEU A 298 -4.03 -21.20 17.20
C LEU A 298 -3.54 -21.37 18.63
N GLU A 299 -2.80 -22.44 18.93
CA GLU A 299 -2.23 -22.65 20.26
C GLU A 299 -1.21 -21.56 20.61
N MET A 300 -0.31 -21.23 19.66
CA MET A 300 0.66 -20.14 19.84
C MET A 300 -0.04 -18.80 20.06
N LEU A 301 -1.04 -18.46 19.25
CA LEU A 301 -1.77 -17.19 19.36
C LEU A 301 -2.56 -17.08 20.67
N ARG A 302 -3.15 -18.19 21.16
CA ARG A 302 -3.83 -18.22 22.46
C ARG A 302 -2.85 -18.00 23.61
N ALA A 303 -1.66 -18.60 23.54
CA ALA A 303 -0.61 -18.39 24.53
C ALA A 303 -0.11 -16.94 24.52
N GLU A 304 0.03 -16.33 23.35
CA GLU A 304 0.39 -14.92 23.20
C GLU A 304 -0.72 -13.99 23.75
N LEU A 305 -1.98 -14.23 23.39
CA LEU A 305 -3.13 -13.48 23.92
C LEU A 305 -3.18 -13.53 25.46
N ALA A 306 -2.92 -14.69 26.06
CA ALA A 306 -2.87 -14.83 27.51
C ALA A 306 -1.74 -13.99 28.14
N LYS A 307 -0.56 -13.92 27.51
CA LYS A 307 0.54 -13.05 27.94
C LYS A 307 0.14 -11.57 27.83
N GLU A 308 -0.44 -11.16 26.71
CA GLU A 308 -0.84 -9.77 26.47
C GLU A 308 -1.96 -9.32 27.43
N HIS A 309 -2.90 -10.21 27.79
CA HIS A 309 -3.90 -9.95 28.82
C HIS A 309 -3.26 -9.74 30.20
N ASN A 310 -2.24 -10.52 30.57
CA ASN A 310 -1.52 -10.33 31.82
C ASN A 310 -0.81 -8.97 31.87
N VAL A 311 -0.21 -8.55 30.75
CA VAL A 311 0.41 -7.22 30.61
C VAL A 311 -0.66 -6.13 30.71
N ALA A 312 -1.78 -6.26 30.01
CA ALA A 312 -2.87 -5.29 30.06
C ALA A 312 -3.47 -5.15 31.47
N ASN A 313 -3.64 -6.27 32.19
CA ASN A 313 -4.10 -6.25 33.59
C ASN A 313 -3.09 -5.55 34.50
N LYS A 314 -1.78 -5.76 34.29
CA LYS A 314 -0.73 -5.07 35.04
C LYS A 314 -0.73 -3.57 34.77
N LEU A 315 -0.93 -3.15 33.53
CA LEU A 315 -1.03 -1.73 33.15
C LEU A 315 -2.27 -1.05 33.75
N ARG A 316 -3.39 -1.77 33.89
CA ARG A 316 -4.60 -1.25 34.56
C ARG A 316 -4.45 -1.06 36.07
N LEU A 317 -3.51 -1.75 36.69
CA LEU A 317 -3.24 -1.67 38.13
C LEU A 317 -2.19 -0.60 38.50
N MET A 318 -1.54 0.02 37.49
CA MET A 318 -0.54 1.08 37.64
C MET A 318 -1.12 2.47 37.38
#